data_AF-A0A060S8Q8-F1
#
_entry.id   AF-A0A060S8Q8-F1
#
_cell.length_a   1.000
_cell.length_b   1.000
_cell.length_c   1.000
_cell.angle_alpha   90.00
_cell.angle_beta   90.00
_cell.angle_gamma   90.00
#
_symmetry.space_group_name_H-M   'P 1'
#
loop_
_entity.id
_entity.type
_entity.pdbx_description
1 polymer ?
#
loop_
_entity_poly.entity_id
_entity_poly.type
_entity_poly.pdbx_seq_one_letter_code
_entity_poly.pdbx_strand_id
1 'polypeptide(L)'
;MSVPLTAHLISLSTPRPYAAATEHAFLTAAGTGTLPPALLSLYLSQDRIYAAHAYPRFLGQLLARVPFSSLHAPDSPEERFHGDLVDVLAGALVNVRREVAMFAEVEKAFGLPPFAQWRERKATRDYTAEMARVGALGSLEDGLVFLWAMERVSWQGCYARRGRAAVPVSLRMIG
;
A
#
# COMPACT_ATOMS: atom_id res chain seq x y z
N MET A 1 25.42 -18.39 -6.95
CA MET A 1 24.08 -17.99 -7.43
C MET A 1 23.69 -16.71 -6.71
N SER A 2 23.30 -15.66 -7.43
CA SER A 2 22.87 -14.39 -6.83
C SER A 2 21.50 -14.57 -6.17
N VAL A 3 21.35 -14.12 -4.92
CA VAL A 3 20.07 -14.14 -4.21
C VAL A 3 19.17 -13.02 -4.76
N PRO A 4 17.87 -13.25 -5.00
CA PRO A 4 16.94 -12.20 -5.41
C PRO A 4 16.92 -11.05 -4.39
N LEU A 5 16.87 -9.80 -4.87
CA LEU A 5 16.90 -8.61 -4.00
C LEU A 5 15.83 -8.65 -2.91
N THR A 6 14.60 -9.04 -3.26
CA THR A 6 13.48 -9.13 -2.31
C THR A 6 13.70 -10.18 -1.21
N ALA A 7 14.35 -11.30 -1.52
CA ALA A 7 14.74 -12.31 -0.54
C ALA A 7 15.86 -11.79 0.38
N HIS A 8 16.82 -11.06 -0.18
CA HIS A 8 17.86 -10.41 0.60
C HIS A 8 17.28 -9.36 1.56
N LEU A 9 16.41 -8.47 1.08
CA LEU A 9 15.77 -7.43 1.91
C LEU A 9 15.00 -8.02 3.09
N ILE A 10 14.29 -9.13 2.89
CA ILE A 10 13.57 -9.83 3.97
C ILE A 10 14.54 -10.44 5.00
N SER A 11 15.72 -10.88 4.55
CA SER A 11 16.73 -11.49 5.43
C SER A 11 17.43 -10.49 6.36
N LEU A 12 17.30 -9.18 6.10
CA LEU A 12 17.97 -8.14 6.87
C LEU A 12 17.35 -7.97 8.27
N SER A 13 18.20 -7.89 9.28
CA SER A 13 17.80 -7.50 10.63
C SER A 13 17.52 -6.00 10.68
N THR A 14 16.33 -5.63 11.12
CA THR A 14 15.88 -4.24 11.25
C THR A 14 15.55 -3.92 12.71
N PRO A 15 15.65 -2.65 13.15
CA PRO A 15 15.36 -2.25 14.53
C PRO A 15 13.95 -2.64 15.01
N ARG A 16 12.98 -2.70 14.09
CA ARG A 16 11.70 -3.34 14.32
C ARG A 16 11.59 -4.58 13.44
N PRO A 17 11.48 -5.78 14.02
CA PRO A 17 11.45 -7.00 13.21
C PRO A 17 10.23 -7.01 12.30
N TYR A 18 10.38 -7.61 11.13
CA TYR A 18 9.31 -7.76 10.14
C TYR A 18 8.02 -8.37 10.74
N ALA A 19 8.18 -9.34 11.65
CA ALA A 19 7.08 -9.97 12.38
C ALA A 19 6.24 -8.96 13.19
N ALA A 20 6.83 -7.87 13.70
CA ALA A 20 6.04 -6.87 14.43
C ALA A 20 4.99 -6.17 13.55
N ALA A 21 5.24 -6.09 12.23
CA ALA A 21 4.31 -5.50 11.27
C ALA A 21 3.27 -6.50 10.77
N THR A 22 3.60 -7.78 10.67
CA THR A 22 2.72 -8.82 10.12
C THR A 22 1.99 -9.66 11.17
N GLU A 23 2.43 -9.60 12.43
CA GLU A 23 1.93 -10.48 13.50
C GLU A 23 1.19 -9.78 14.63
N HIS A 24 0.90 -8.49 14.46
CA HIS A 24 0.28 -7.68 15.50
C HIS A 24 -1.11 -8.20 15.92
N ALA A 25 -1.43 -8.15 17.22
CA ALA A 25 -2.69 -8.65 17.77
C ALA A 25 -3.94 -8.00 17.14
N PHE A 26 -3.81 -6.74 16.70
CA PHE A 26 -4.83 -6.05 15.90
C PHE A 26 -5.20 -6.82 14.64
N LEU A 27 -4.22 -7.36 13.89
CA LEU A 27 -4.46 -8.11 12.65
C LEU A 27 -5.19 -9.41 12.94
N THR A 28 -4.86 -10.07 14.05
CA THR A 28 -5.59 -11.27 14.50
C THR A 28 -7.04 -10.93 14.82
N ALA A 29 -7.30 -9.86 15.59
CA ALA A 29 -8.65 -9.44 15.95
C ALA A 29 -9.46 -8.94 14.74
N ALA A 30 -8.82 -8.22 13.82
CA ALA A 30 -9.38 -7.78 12.55
C ALA A 30 -9.76 -8.97 11.67
N GLY A 31 -8.86 -9.96 11.64
CA GLY A 31 -9.12 -11.30 11.15
C GLY A 31 -10.38 -11.81 11.82
N THR A 32 -10.32 -12.31 13.05
CA THR A 32 -11.44 -12.99 13.74
C THR A 32 -12.76 -12.21 13.86
N GLY A 33 -12.83 -10.95 13.47
CA GLY A 33 -14.05 -10.13 13.50
C GLY A 33 -14.39 -9.69 14.92
N THR A 34 -13.39 -9.65 15.80
CA THR A 34 -13.56 -9.37 17.23
C THR A 34 -13.17 -7.94 17.59
N LEU A 35 -12.86 -7.10 16.59
CA LEU A 35 -12.54 -5.69 16.83
C LEU A 35 -13.79 -4.90 17.27
N PRO A 36 -13.67 -4.04 18.30
CA PRO A 36 -14.71 -3.07 18.61
C PRO A 36 -15.00 -2.16 17.40
N PRO A 37 -16.27 -1.83 17.12
CA PRO A 37 -16.63 -0.98 15.97
C PRO A 37 -15.91 0.37 15.94
N ALA A 38 -15.71 0.99 17.12
CA ALA A 38 -14.96 2.25 17.23
C ALA A 38 -13.48 2.09 16.85
N LEU A 39 -12.85 0.97 17.23
CA LEU A 39 -11.46 0.71 16.89
C LEU A 39 -11.29 0.39 15.40
N LEU A 40 -12.23 -0.36 14.82
CA LEU A 40 -12.27 -0.61 13.37
C LEU A 40 -12.49 0.69 12.58
N SER A 41 -13.44 1.53 13.01
CA SER A 41 -13.69 2.84 12.39
C SER A 41 -12.48 3.75 12.48
N LEU A 42 -11.82 3.82 13.65
CA LEU A 42 -10.57 4.56 13.80
C LEU A 42 -9.51 4.05 12.81
N TYR A 43 -9.27 2.73 12.75
CA TYR A 43 -8.30 2.16 11.82
C TYR A 43 -8.60 2.52 10.35
N LEU A 44 -9.84 2.28 9.89
CA LEU A 44 -10.25 2.55 8.52
C LEU A 44 -10.20 4.04 8.17
N SER A 45 -10.48 4.93 9.13
CA SER A 45 -10.33 6.37 8.91
C SER A 45 -8.88 6.78 8.61
N GLN A 46 -7.91 6.14 9.30
CA GLN A 46 -6.49 6.41 9.07
C GLN A 46 -6.01 5.81 7.75
N ASP A 47 -6.45 4.59 7.44
CA ASP A 47 -6.12 3.89 6.20
C ASP A 47 -6.66 4.64 4.97
N ARG A 48 -7.87 5.21 5.09
CA ARG A 48 -8.45 6.08 4.06
C ARG A 48 -7.60 7.32 3.80
N ILE A 49 -7.04 7.96 4.83
CA ILE A 49 -6.18 9.16 4.65
C ILE A 49 -4.95 8.79 3.83
N TYR A 50 -4.30 7.68 4.18
CA TYR A 50 -3.19 7.13 3.44
C TYR A 50 -3.55 6.86 1.97
N ALA A 51 -4.64 6.11 1.73
CA ALA A 51 -5.07 5.70 0.39
C ALA A 51 -5.56 6.88 -0.48
N ALA A 52 -6.24 7.86 0.12
CA ALA A 52 -6.83 8.98 -0.61
C ALA A 52 -5.83 10.13 -0.88
N HIS A 53 -4.87 10.35 0.02
CA HIS A 53 -4.03 11.55 -0.01
C HIS A 53 -2.55 11.28 -0.26
N ALA A 54 -2.00 10.19 0.28
CA ALA A 54 -0.57 9.90 0.15
C ALA A 54 -0.28 9.04 -1.07
N TYR A 55 -0.99 7.93 -1.22
CA TYR A 55 -0.73 6.93 -2.26
C TYR A 55 -0.83 7.49 -3.70
N PRO A 56 -1.84 8.30 -4.07
CA PRO A 56 -1.94 8.87 -5.41
C PRO A 56 -0.81 9.85 -5.71
N ARG A 57 -0.42 10.65 -4.71
CA ARG A 57 0.69 11.60 -4.83
C ARG A 57 2.01 10.86 -5.07
N PHE A 58 2.25 9.82 -4.30
CA PHE A 58 3.44 8.98 -4.40
C PHE A 58 3.56 8.29 -5.75
N LEU A 59 2.50 7.58 -6.19
CA LEU A 59 2.49 6.93 -7.49
C LEU A 59 2.66 7.94 -8.63
N GLY A 60 2.03 9.11 -8.54
CA GLY A 60 2.21 10.18 -9.52
C GLY A 60 3.67 10.65 -9.62
N GLN A 61 4.38 10.73 -8.49
CA GLN A 61 5.80 11.08 -8.49
C GLN A 61 6.68 9.96 -9.06
N LEU A 62 6.33 8.68 -8.86
CA LEU A 62 7.05 7.56 -9.48
C LEU A 62 6.83 7.51 -10.99
N LEU A 63 5.58 7.66 -11.44
CA LEU A 63 5.23 7.74 -12.86
C LEU A 63 6.04 8.83 -13.57
N ALA A 64 6.17 10.00 -12.95
CA ALA A 64 6.95 11.12 -13.49
C ALA A 64 8.46 10.85 -13.61
N ARG A 65 8.99 9.80 -12.95
CA ARG A 65 10.41 9.43 -12.99
C ARG A 65 10.73 8.25 -13.91
N VAL A 66 9.74 7.64 -14.57
CA VAL A 66 10.00 6.54 -15.50
C VAL A 66 10.89 7.07 -16.65
N PRO A 67 12.10 6.52 -16.86
CA PRO A 67 13.11 7.15 -17.70
C PRO A 67 12.94 6.79 -19.18
N PHE A 68 11.83 7.25 -19.78
CA PHE A 68 11.69 7.25 -21.23
C PHE A 68 12.74 8.13 -21.88
N SER A 69 13.23 7.69 -23.03
CA SER A 69 14.27 8.39 -23.78
C SER A 69 14.01 8.25 -25.28
N SER A 70 14.12 9.35 -26.01
CA SER A 70 14.04 9.34 -27.48
C SER A 70 15.20 8.59 -28.15
N LEU A 71 16.20 8.15 -27.38
CA LEU A 71 17.29 7.32 -27.84
C LEU A 71 16.92 5.83 -27.88
N HIS A 72 15.89 5.41 -27.16
CA HIS A 72 15.38 4.04 -27.24
C HIS A 72 14.60 3.89 -28.54
N ALA A 73 14.93 2.86 -29.31
CA ALA A 73 14.16 2.53 -30.51
C ALA A 73 12.73 2.16 -30.12
N PRO A 74 11.74 2.41 -30.99
CA PRO A 74 10.42 1.80 -30.83
C PRO A 74 10.56 0.29 -30.64
N ASP A 75 9.88 -0.26 -29.64
CA ASP A 75 9.96 -1.67 -29.24
C ASP A 75 11.36 -2.13 -28.81
N SER A 76 12.23 -1.26 -28.28
CA SER A 76 13.43 -1.72 -27.58
C SER A 76 13.05 -2.43 -26.27
N PRO A 77 13.92 -3.29 -25.72
CA PRO A 77 13.71 -3.87 -24.39
C PRO A 77 13.48 -2.80 -23.30
N GLU A 78 14.21 -1.68 -23.36
CA GLU A 78 14.10 -0.56 -22.43
C GLU A 78 12.74 0.16 -22.56
N GLU A 79 12.31 0.46 -23.79
CA GLU A 79 11.01 1.10 -24.05
C GLU A 79 9.85 0.24 -23.54
N ARG A 80 9.89 -1.07 -23.82
CA ARG A 80 8.89 -2.02 -23.30
C ARG A 80 8.90 -2.10 -21.78
N PHE A 81 10.08 -2.22 -21.17
CA PHE A 81 10.19 -2.29 -19.72
C PHE A 81 9.62 -1.05 -19.03
N HIS A 82 9.89 0.14 -19.57
CA HIS A 82 9.30 1.38 -19.05
C HIS A 82 7.79 1.44 -19.29
N GLY A 83 7.30 0.94 -20.43
CA GLY A 83 5.87 0.77 -20.69
C GLY A 83 5.18 -0.13 -19.66
N ASP A 84 5.73 -1.32 -19.43
CA ASP A 84 5.23 -2.27 -18.42
C ASP A 84 5.20 -1.62 -17.02
N LEU A 85 6.23 -0.83 -16.69
CA LEU A 85 6.28 -0.12 -15.41
C LEU A 85 5.18 0.94 -15.29
N VAL A 86 4.92 1.70 -16.36
CA VAL A 86 3.80 2.66 -16.39
C VAL A 86 2.48 1.93 -16.20
N ASP A 87 2.26 0.83 -16.90
CA ASP A 87 1.02 0.06 -16.81
C ASP A 87 0.77 -0.46 -15.39
N VAL A 88 1.80 -0.97 -14.71
CA VAL A 88 1.71 -1.40 -13.31
C VAL A 88 1.35 -0.24 -12.39
N LEU A 89 2.07 0.89 -12.50
CA LEU A 89 1.84 2.05 -11.62
C LEU A 89 0.48 2.72 -11.88
N ALA A 90 0.05 2.81 -13.15
CA ALA A 90 -1.26 3.33 -13.53
C ALA A 90 -2.39 2.40 -13.06
N GLY A 91 -2.21 1.08 -13.21
CA GLY A 91 -3.13 0.08 -12.68
C GLY A 91 -3.30 0.21 -11.16
N ALA A 92 -2.20 0.33 -10.41
CA ALA A 92 -2.23 0.57 -8.97
C ALA A 92 -2.98 1.86 -8.60
N LEU A 93 -2.79 2.94 -9.36
CA LEU A 93 -3.49 4.22 -9.14
C LEU A 93 -5.01 4.10 -9.37
N VAL A 94 -5.42 3.35 -10.40
CA VAL A 94 -6.84 3.08 -10.64
C VAL A 94 -7.43 2.25 -9.51
N ASN A 95 -6.70 1.24 -9.03
CA ASN A 95 -7.15 0.37 -7.95
C ASN A 95 -7.32 1.14 -6.64
N VAL A 96 -6.33 1.93 -6.21
CA VAL A 96 -6.45 2.71 -4.97
C VAL A 96 -7.61 3.70 -5.03
N ARG A 97 -7.89 4.29 -6.21
CA ARG A 97 -9.03 5.20 -6.37
C ARG A 97 -10.37 4.49 -6.18
N ARG A 98 -10.49 3.24 -6.65
CA ARG A 98 -11.67 2.40 -6.42
C ARG A 98 -11.81 2.04 -4.94
N GLU A 99 -10.71 1.69 -4.27
CA GLU A 99 -10.70 1.40 -2.84
C GLU A 99 -11.15 2.60 -1.99
N VAL A 100 -10.66 3.80 -2.31
CA VAL A 100 -11.06 5.03 -1.62
C VAL A 100 -12.57 5.26 -1.69
N ALA A 101 -13.20 4.92 -2.82
CA ALA A 101 -14.66 5.02 -2.96
C ALA A 101 -15.41 4.00 -2.08
N MET A 102 -14.81 2.83 -1.85
CA MET A 102 -15.42 1.77 -1.05
C MET A 102 -15.50 2.11 0.45
N PHE A 103 -14.62 2.94 0.99
CA PHE A 103 -14.63 3.31 2.41
C PHE A 103 -16.00 3.87 2.85
N ALA A 104 -16.65 4.69 2.02
CA ALA A 104 -17.98 5.23 2.33
C ALA A 104 -19.06 4.14 2.41
N GLU A 105 -18.94 3.11 1.58
CA GLU A 105 -19.87 1.96 1.59
C GLU A 105 -19.64 1.06 2.80
N VAL A 106 -18.37 0.86 3.21
CA VAL A 106 -18.04 0.12 4.45
C VAL A 106 -18.57 0.82 5.68
N GLU A 107 -18.40 2.14 5.77
CA GLU A 107 -18.90 2.94 6.90
C GLU A 107 -20.41 2.70 7.11
N LYS A 108 -21.18 2.78 6.02
CA LYS A 108 -22.65 2.56 6.04
C LYS A 108 -23.01 1.10 6.32
N ALA A 109 -22.40 0.16 5.60
CA ALA A 109 -22.78 -1.25 5.64
C ALA A 109 -22.58 -1.88 7.03
N PHE A 110 -21.57 -1.42 7.78
CA PHE A 110 -21.26 -1.94 9.12
C PHE A 110 -21.73 -1.02 10.25
N GLY A 111 -22.48 0.05 9.94
CA GLY A 111 -22.96 1.01 10.94
C GLY A 111 -21.83 1.60 11.77
N LEU A 112 -20.67 1.86 11.14
CA LEU A 112 -19.49 2.32 11.85
C LEU A 112 -19.65 3.78 12.28
N PRO A 113 -19.00 4.19 13.38
CA PRO A 113 -18.87 5.60 13.69
C PRO A 113 -18.32 6.37 12.47
N PRO A 114 -18.83 7.57 12.13
CA PRO A 114 -18.39 8.33 10.96
C PRO A 114 -16.89 8.58 10.92
N PHE A 115 -16.23 8.32 9.80
CA PHE A 115 -14.78 8.48 9.65
C PHE A 115 -14.34 9.92 9.85
N ALA A 116 -15.19 10.90 9.52
CA ALA A 116 -14.94 12.32 9.70
C ALA A 116 -14.72 12.73 11.18
N GLN A 117 -15.17 11.93 12.15
CA GLN A 117 -14.95 12.22 13.57
C GLN A 117 -13.49 12.01 13.99
N TRP A 118 -12.75 11.16 13.26
CA TRP A 118 -11.40 10.78 13.63
C TRP A 118 -10.39 11.75 13.04
N ARG A 119 -9.54 12.31 13.91
CA ARG A 119 -8.42 13.14 13.48
C ARG A 119 -7.26 12.24 13.03
N GLU A 120 -6.51 12.73 12.06
CA GLU A 120 -5.26 12.08 11.63
C GLU A 120 -4.31 11.90 12.84
N ARG A 121 -3.84 10.68 13.04
CA ARG A 121 -2.88 10.34 14.09
C ARG A 121 -1.45 10.61 13.62
N LYS A 122 -0.56 10.82 14.59
CA LYS A 122 0.88 11.02 14.34
C LYS A 122 1.47 9.92 13.45
N ALA A 123 1.17 8.65 13.71
CA ALA A 123 1.71 7.54 12.93
C ALA A 123 1.32 7.63 11.45
N THR A 124 0.05 7.95 11.15
CA THR A 124 -0.44 8.16 9.79
C THR A 124 0.26 9.33 9.12
N ARG A 125 0.34 10.47 9.81
CA ARG A 125 1.02 11.66 9.30
C ARG A 125 2.51 11.44 9.02
N ASP A 126 3.21 10.77 9.92
CA ASP A 126 4.63 10.47 9.75
C ASP A 126 4.84 9.55 8.53
N TYR A 127 3.94 8.58 8.35
CA TYR A 127 4.01 7.65 7.22
C TYR A 127 3.65 8.31 5.89
N THR A 128 2.64 9.19 5.86
CA THR A 128 2.29 9.96 4.66
C THR A 128 3.40 10.95 4.29
N ALA A 129 4.05 11.55 5.28
CA ALA A 129 5.22 12.40 5.08
C ALA A 129 6.42 11.62 4.52
N GLU A 130 6.69 10.43 5.06
CA GLU A 130 7.78 9.57 4.55
C GLU A 130 7.51 9.14 3.11
N MET A 131 6.28 8.77 2.79
CA MET A 131 5.89 8.43 1.42
C MET A 131 6.09 9.63 0.47
N ALA A 132 5.70 10.83 0.89
CA ALA A 132 5.94 12.05 0.11
C ALA A 132 7.44 12.35 -0.04
N ARG A 133 8.26 12.04 0.98
CA ARG A 133 9.72 12.22 0.97
C ARG A 133 10.38 11.25 0.00
N VAL A 134 10.09 9.95 0.09
CA VAL A 134 10.58 8.92 -0.84
C VAL A 134 10.13 9.25 -2.26
N GLY A 135 8.85 9.59 -2.43
CA GLY A 135 8.32 10.01 -3.71
C GLY A 135 8.91 11.33 -4.23
N ALA A 136 9.45 12.24 -3.41
CA ALA A 136 10.05 13.49 -3.89
C ALA A 136 11.57 13.43 -4.08
N LEU A 137 12.28 12.69 -3.22
CA LEU A 137 13.73 12.74 -3.11
C LEU A 137 14.42 11.40 -3.37
N GLY A 138 13.67 10.29 -3.35
CA GLY A 138 14.21 8.96 -3.63
C GLY A 138 14.43 8.72 -5.12
N SER A 139 15.23 7.68 -5.41
CA SER A 139 15.33 7.16 -6.77
C SER A 139 14.05 6.41 -7.18
N LEU A 140 13.96 6.01 -8.45
CA LEU A 140 12.85 5.17 -8.90
C LEU A 140 12.87 3.83 -8.16
N GLU A 141 14.05 3.24 -7.98
CA GLU A 141 14.28 1.99 -7.27
C GLU A 141 13.88 2.09 -5.79
N ASP A 142 14.23 3.19 -5.10
CA ASP A 142 13.78 3.44 -3.73
C ASP A 142 12.24 3.44 -3.65
N GLY A 143 11.60 4.09 -4.61
CA GLY A 143 10.15 4.12 -4.76
C GLY A 143 9.55 2.73 -4.98
N LEU A 144 10.13 1.93 -5.87
CA LEU A 144 9.66 0.58 -6.17
C LEU A 144 9.86 -0.38 -5.00
N VAL A 145 10.98 -0.27 -4.28
CA VAL A 145 11.22 -1.03 -3.04
C VAL A 145 10.22 -0.62 -1.96
N PHE A 146 9.95 0.69 -1.82
CA PHE A 146 8.95 1.18 -0.87
C PHE A 146 7.56 0.63 -1.22
N LEU A 147 7.11 0.76 -2.48
CA LEU A 147 5.85 0.22 -2.98
C LEU A 147 5.73 -1.28 -2.72
N TRP A 148 6.74 -2.06 -3.10
CA TRP A 148 6.77 -3.50 -2.87
C TRP A 148 6.67 -3.85 -1.39
N ALA A 149 7.42 -3.15 -0.52
CA ALA A 149 7.42 -3.41 0.92
C ALA A 149 6.03 -3.16 1.53
N MET A 150 5.34 -2.10 1.11
CA MET A 150 3.97 -1.80 1.55
C MET A 150 3.02 -2.94 1.20
N GLU A 151 2.97 -3.32 -0.08
CA GLU A 151 2.06 -4.36 -0.55
C GLU A 151 2.37 -5.72 0.06
N ARG A 152 3.66 -6.01 0.26
CA ARG A 152 4.08 -7.27 0.87
C ARG A 152 3.60 -7.39 2.31
N VAL A 153 3.69 -6.33 3.11
CA VAL A 153 3.23 -6.33 4.51
C VAL A 153 1.71 -6.48 4.57
N SER A 154 0.97 -5.72 3.75
CA SER A 154 -0.49 -5.82 3.66
C SER A 154 -0.95 -7.23 3.28
N TRP A 155 -0.30 -7.82 2.27
CA TRP A 155 -0.55 -9.19 1.85
C TRP A 155 -0.27 -10.20 2.97
N GLN A 156 0.91 -10.17 3.60
CA GLN A 156 1.25 -11.14 4.64
C GLN A 156 0.36 -11.00 5.89
N GLY A 157 0.04 -9.77 6.29
CA GLY A 157 -0.80 -9.52 7.47
C GLY A 157 -2.25 -9.96 7.25
N CYS A 158 -2.82 -9.71 6.08
CA CYS A 158 -4.25 -9.92 5.82
C CYS A 158 -4.57 -11.26 5.11
N TYR A 159 -3.74 -11.68 4.16
CA TYR A 159 -4.01 -12.86 3.32
C TYR A 159 -3.40 -14.15 3.84
N ALA A 160 -2.14 -14.11 4.31
CA ALA A 160 -1.48 -15.35 4.76
C ALA A 160 -2.15 -15.96 6.00
N ARG A 161 -2.91 -15.16 6.76
CA ARG A 161 -3.61 -15.59 7.98
C ARG A 161 -5.07 -16.02 7.77
N ARG A 162 -5.61 -15.94 6.55
CA ARG A 162 -6.97 -16.42 6.22
C ARG A 162 -7.10 -16.95 4.79
N GLY A 163 -7.57 -18.19 4.66
CA GLY A 163 -8.01 -18.74 3.38
C GLY A 163 -9.17 -17.92 2.78
N ARG A 164 -8.93 -17.32 1.61
CA ARG A 164 -9.80 -16.70 0.55
C ARG A 164 -11.19 -16.08 0.84
N ALA A 165 -11.90 -16.34 1.94
CA ALA A 165 -13.34 -16.14 1.99
C ALA A 165 -13.87 -14.86 2.65
N ALA A 166 -13.11 -14.15 3.49
CA ALA A 166 -13.69 -13.11 4.36
C ALA A 166 -12.86 -11.83 4.48
N VAL A 167 -12.54 -11.22 3.34
CA VAL A 167 -11.93 -9.89 3.27
C VAL A 167 -12.97 -8.89 2.76
N PRO A 168 -13.19 -7.73 3.41
CA PRO A 168 -13.88 -6.60 2.80
C PRO A 168 -13.25 -6.29 1.44
N VAL A 169 -14.07 -6.00 0.43
CA VAL A 169 -13.66 -5.76 -0.97
C VAL A 169 -12.41 -4.86 -1.16
N SER A 170 -12.01 -4.01 -0.20
CA SER A 170 -10.87 -3.08 -0.35
C SER A 170 -9.53 -3.79 -0.31
N LEU A 171 -9.41 -4.90 0.41
CA LEU A 171 -8.18 -5.69 0.45
C LEU A 171 -8.14 -6.76 -0.64
N ARG A 172 -9.28 -7.09 -1.29
CA ARG A 172 -9.39 -8.09 -2.39
C ARG A 172 -8.79 -7.63 -3.72
N MET A 173 -8.49 -6.34 -3.89
CA MET A 173 -8.26 -5.73 -5.20
C MET A 173 -6.79 -5.46 -5.54
N ILE A 174 -5.85 -5.85 -4.66
CA ILE A 174 -4.39 -5.73 -4.88
C ILE A 174 -3.75 -7.10 -5.20
N GLY A 175 -4.52 -8.00 -5.81
CA GLY A 175 -4.05 -9.29 -6.33
C GLY A 175 -4.74 -9.65 -7.63
#